data_AF-A0A9D6YAE2-F1
#
_entry.id   AF-A0A9D6YAE2-F1
#
_cell.length_a   1.000
_cell.length_b   1.000
_cell.length_c   1.000
_cell.angle_alpha   90.00
_cell.angle_beta   90.00
_cell.angle_gamma   90.00
#
_symmetry.space_group_name_H-M   'P 1'
#
loop_
_entity.id
_entity.type
_entity.pdbx_description
1 polymer ?
#
loop_
_entity_poly.entity_id
_entity_poly.type
_entity_poly.pdbx_seq_one_letter_code
_entity_poly.pdbx_strand_id
1 'polypeptide(L)'
;GEGKLAGAAQMVLENGGLATVIMNYLNPPNNKPRGNETLRIFGTKGFVESTDGGTRTRLVAHAGAVEPLSTAAAGSDYFSFVTAHLATGAAMPLTIEEELHPLRMLLRAKQKIRSLPAPKSSARLELPKP
;
A
#
# COMPACT_ATOMS: atom_id res chain seq x y z
N GLY A 1 -18.36 -9.73 13.97
CA GLY A 1 -18.26 -8.32 14.38
C GLY A 1 -18.60 -7.48 13.17
N GLU A 2 -19.40 -6.43 13.32
CA GLU A 2 -19.76 -5.48 12.26
C GLU A 2 -18.49 -4.86 11.66
N GLY A 3 -17.90 -5.57 10.71
CA GLY A 3 -16.51 -5.42 10.31
C GLY A 3 -16.31 -4.05 9.71
N LYS A 4 -15.35 -3.28 10.24
CA LYS A 4 -14.91 -2.04 9.60
C LYS A 4 -14.41 -2.41 8.20
N LEU A 5 -15.21 -2.09 7.18
CA LEU A 5 -14.91 -2.41 5.78
C LEU A 5 -13.83 -1.50 5.19
N ALA A 6 -13.35 -0.51 5.95
CA ALA A 6 -12.32 0.42 5.53
C ALA A 6 -11.48 0.93 6.72
N GLY A 7 -10.25 1.33 6.43
CA GLY A 7 -9.33 1.97 7.37
C GLY A 7 -8.32 2.85 6.66
N ALA A 8 -7.82 3.85 7.38
CA ALA A 8 -6.75 4.71 6.92
C ALA A 8 -5.71 4.90 8.03
N ALA A 9 -4.44 5.00 7.66
CA ALA A 9 -3.34 5.30 8.55
C ALA A 9 -2.46 6.38 7.91
N GLN A 10 -1.98 7.31 8.74
CA GLN A 10 -0.96 8.28 8.37
C GLN A 10 0.27 8.05 9.24
N MET A 11 1.45 8.17 8.64
CA MET A 11 2.72 7.96 9.31
C MET A 11 3.79 8.91 8.77
N VAL A 12 4.77 9.19 9.63
CA VAL A 12 6.00 9.89 9.27
C VAL A 12 7.08 8.84 9.04
N LEU A 13 7.77 8.92 7.90
CA LEU A 13 8.89 8.06 7.54
C LEU A 13 10.18 8.56 8.20
N GLU A 14 11.19 7.70 8.29
CA GLU A 14 12.49 8.04 8.90
C GLU A 14 13.16 9.26 8.24
N ASN A 15 12.99 9.41 6.93
CA ASN A 15 13.52 10.55 6.17
C ASN A 15 12.67 11.84 6.30
N GLY A 16 11.68 11.88 7.20
CA GLY A 16 10.76 13.00 7.38
C GLY A 16 9.62 13.07 6.37
N GLY A 17 9.56 12.14 5.41
CA GLY A 17 8.46 12.03 4.46
C GLY A 17 7.14 11.64 5.14
N LEU A 18 6.02 11.92 4.47
CA LEU A 18 4.69 11.53 4.93
C LEU A 18 4.14 10.40 4.05
N ALA A 19 3.55 9.40 4.68
CA ALA A 19 2.86 8.32 4.01
C ALA A 19 1.42 8.18 4.52
N THR A 20 0.50 7.96 3.58
CA THR A 20 -0.90 7.67 3.85
C THR A 20 -1.25 6.33 3.22
N VAL A 21 -1.84 5.44 4.00
CA VAL A 21 -2.31 4.13 3.55
C VAL A 21 -3.81 4.07 3.76
N ILE A 22 -4.56 3.76 2.70
CA ILE A 22 -6.02 3.55 2.74
C ILE A 22 -6.28 2.12 2.28
N MET A 23 -7.03 1.37 3.07
CA MET A 23 -7.36 -0.03 2.79
C MET A 23 -8.86 -0.23 3.00
N ASN A 24 -9.52 -0.96 2.10
CA ASN A 24 -10.92 -1.28 2.22
C ASN A 24 -11.29 -2.58 1.51
N TYR A 25 -12.42 -3.15 1.92
CA TYR A 25 -13.06 -4.33 1.32
C TYR A 25 -14.30 -3.92 0.50
N LEU A 26 -14.30 -2.72 -0.08
CA LEU A 26 -15.45 -2.13 -0.78
C LEU A 26 -15.35 -2.25 -2.30
N ASN A 27 -14.46 -3.10 -2.82
CA ASN A 27 -14.37 -3.34 -4.26
C ASN A 27 -15.70 -3.96 -4.78
N PRO A 28 -16.27 -3.42 -5.87
CA PRO A 28 -17.49 -3.95 -6.46
C PRO A 28 -17.35 -5.45 -6.82
N PRO A 29 -18.41 -6.26 -6.68
CA PRO A 29 -18.34 -7.71 -6.92
C PRO A 29 -17.86 -8.09 -8.32
N ASN A 30 -18.13 -7.24 -9.31
CA ASN A 30 -17.82 -7.48 -10.72
C ASN A 30 -16.43 -6.95 -11.12
N ASN A 31 -15.69 -6.31 -10.20
CA ASN A 31 -14.35 -5.81 -10.51
C ASN A 31 -13.33 -6.95 -10.39
N LYS A 32 -12.66 -7.27 -11.50
CA LYS A 32 -11.55 -8.23 -11.55
C LYS A 32 -10.29 -7.49 -12.03
N PRO A 33 -9.14 -7.67 -11.38
CA PRO A 33 -8.91 -8.45 -10.14
C PRO A 33 -9.61 -7.83 -8.91
N ARG A 34 -9.74 -8.60 -7.82
CA ARG A 34 -10.41 -8.14 -6.58
C ARG A 34 -9.64 -7.03 -5.83
N GLY A 35 -8.50 -6.59 -6.36
CA GLY A 35 -7.68 -5.49 -5.85
C GLY A 35 -7.71 -4.30 -6.82
N ASN A 36 -7.66 -3.09 -6.28
CA ASN A 36 -7.45 -1.86 -7.06
C ASN A 36 -6.36 -1.04 -6.37
N GLU A 37 -5.17 -1.60 -6.36
CA GLU A 37 -4.02 -0.99 -5.71
C GLU A 37 -3.62 0.28 -6.46
N THR A 38 -3.43 1.34 -5.69
CA THR A 38 -2.86 2.60 -6.17
C THR A 38 -1.70 2.98 -5.26
N LEU A 39 -0.53 3.19 -5.86
CA LEU A 39 0.68 3.66 -5.19
C LEU A 39 1.15 4.94 -5.88
N ARG A 40 1.44 5.97 -5.08
CA ARG A 40 2.06 7.22 -5.54
C ARG A 40 3.21 7.56 -4.63
N ILE A 41 4.39 7.80 -5.20
CA ILE A 41 5.58 8.20 -4.47
C ILE A 41 6.02 9.55 -5.04
N PHE A 42 5.87 10.59 -4.23
CA PHE A 42 6.28 11.94 -4.56
C PHE A 42 7.71 12.19 -4.08
N GLY A 43 8.55 12.67 -4.99
CA GLY A 43 9.91 13.12 -4.70
C GLY A 43 10.11 14.56 -5.17
N THR A 44 11.30 15.08 -4.92
CA THR A 44 11.64 16.47 -5.28
C THR A 44 11.76 16.72 -6.79
N LYS A 45 11.90 15.65 -7.59
CA LYS A 45 12.09 15.73 -9.06
C LYS A 45 10.85 15.32 -9.84
N GLY A 46 9.74 15.01 -9.17
CA GLY A 46 8.55 14.43 -9.78
C GLY A 46 7.94 13.34 -8.93
N PHE A 47 7.13 12.49 -9.53
CA PHE A 47 6.53 11.34 -8.86
C PHE A 47 6.45 10.11 -9.76
N VAL A 48 6.45 8.95 -9.14
CA VAL A 48 6.08 7.68 -9.79
C VAL A 48 4.73 7.24 -9.27
N GLU A 49 3.90 6.69 -10.14
CA GLU A 49 2.65 6.07 -9.73
C GLU A 49 2.39 4.75 -10.43
N SER A 50 1.67 3.89 -9.73
CA SER A 50 1.11 2.64 -10.20
C SER A 50 -0.38 2.65 -9.85
N THR A 51 -1.26 2.55 -10.84
CA THR A 51 -2.73 2.57 -10.67
C THR A 51 -3.35 1.32 -11.30
N ASP A 52 -4.66 1.15 -11.08
CA ASP A 52 -5.48 0.12 -11.73
C ASP A 52 -4.92 -1.29 -11.50
N GLY A 53 -4.57 -1.59 -10.25
CA GLY A 53 -3.99 -2.88 -9.86
C GLY A 53 -2.60 -3.15 -10.47
N GLY A 54 -1.87 -2.08 -10.82
CA GLY A 54 -0.53 -2.16 -11.41
C GLY A 54 -0.50 -2.26 -12.93
N THR A 55 -1.67 -2.22 -13.59
CA THR A 55 -1.74 -2.26 -15.07
C THR A 55 -1.24 -0.96 -15.71
N ARG A 56 -1.25 0.14 -14.96
CA ARG A 56 -0.75 1.44 -15.39
C ARG A 56 0.35 1.91 -14.45
N THR A 57 1.57 2.07 -14.97
CA THR A 57 2.69 2.66 -14.24
C THR A 57 3.27 3.81 -15.04
N ARG A 58 3.52 4.96 -14.39
CA ARG A 58 4.15 6.11 -15.04
C ARG A 58 5.11 6.85 -14.13
N LEU A 59 6.09 7.50 -14.75
CA LEU A 59 6.97 8.48 -14.12
C LEU A 59 6.61 9.87 -14.66
N VAL A 60 6.33 10.82 -13.78
CA VAL A 60 6.10 12.21 -14.16
C VAL A 60 7.20 13.06 -13.55
N ALA A 61 8.00 13.70 -14.40
CA ALA A 61 9.12 14.55 -14.02
C ALA A 61 9.01 15.92 -14.72
N HIS A 62 9.89 16.85 -14.35
CA HIS A 62 9.91 18.18 -14.98
C HIS A 62 10.12 18.14 -16.51
N ALA A 63 10.92 17.18 -16.99
CA ALA A 63 11.17 16.98 -18.42
C ALA A 63 9.98 16.38 -19.18
N GLY A 64 8.95 15.89 -18.49
CA GLY A 64 7.79 15.24 -19.09
C GLY A 64 7.36 13.97 -18.36
N ALA A 65 6.39 13.28 -18.96
CA ALA A 65 5.87 12.02 -18.46
C ALA A 65 6.35 10.84 -19.32
N VAL A 66 6.72 9.75 -18.66
CA VAL A 66 7.03 8.46 -19.29
C VAL A 66 5.92 7.49 -18.90
N GLU A 67 5.17 7.03 -19.90
CA GLU A 67 4.07 6.10 -19.76
C GLU A 67 3.90 5.24 -21.03
N PRO A 68 3.90 3.89 -20.93
CA PRO A 68 4.12 3.11 -19.71
C PRO A 68 5.59 3.20 -19.24
N LEU A 69 5.79 3.24 -17.93
CA LEU A 69 7.12 3.01 -17.37
C LEU A 69 7.47 1.54 -17.57
N SER A 70 8.54 1.25 -18.31
CA SER A 70 8.95 -0.13 -18.58
C SER A 70 9.31 -0.86 -17.28
N THR A 71 8.66 -1.98 -17.04
CA THR A 71 8.97 -2.94 -15.96
C THR A 71 9.66 -4.19 -16.47
N ALA A 72 10.07 -4.22 -17.75
CA ALA A 72 10.65 -5.40 -18.40
C ALA A 72 11.99 -5.86 -17.79
N ALA A 73 12.67 -4.98 -17.06
CA ALA A 73 13.87 -5.28 -16.29
C ALA A 73 13.56 -5.60 -14.81
N ALA A 74 12.31 -5.92 -14.47
CA ALA A 74 11.92 -6.29 -13.11
C ALA A 74 12.88 -7.36 -12.58
N GLY A 75 13.50 -7.06 -11.44
CA GLY A 75 14.45 -7.98 -10.79
C GLY A 75 13.79 -9.31 -10.43
N SER A 76 14.60 -10.22 -9.87
CA SER A 76 14.11 -11.50 -9.36
C SER A 76 12.91 -11.29 -8.42
N ASP A 77 11.88 -12.13 -8.58
CA ASP A 77 10.77 -12.13 -7.63
C ASP A 77 11.25 -12.59 -6.23
N TYR A 78 10.45 -12.28 -5.20
CA TYR A 78 10.82 -12.60 -3.82
C TYR A 78 11.05 -14.10 -3.61
N PHE A 79 10.25 -14.94 -4.26
CA PHE A 79 10.36 -16.38 -4.12
C PHE A 79 11.69 -16.92 -4.68
N SER A 80 12.20 -16.33 -5.75
CA SER A 80 13.50 -16.64 -6.33
C SER A 80 14.64 -16.36 -5.35
N PHE A 81 14.54 -15.32 -4.52
CA PHE A 81 15.50 -15.09 -3.45
C PHE A 81 15.42 -16.16 -2.36
N VAL A 82 14.20 -16.56 -1.97
CA VAL A 82 14.00 -17.63 -0.98
C VAL A 82 14.59 -18.95 -1.48
N THR A 83 14.32 -19.34 -2.73
CA THR A 83 14.85 -20.59 -3.29
C THR A 83 16.37 -20.56 -3.40
N ALA A 84 16.96 -19.45 -3.82
CA ALA A 84 18.41 -19.29 -3.88
C ALA A 84 19.03 -19.37 -2.47
N HIS A 85 18.43 -18.72 -1.47
CA HIS A 85 18.90 -18.79 -0.09
C HIS A 85 18.89 -20.22 0.44
N LEU A 86 17.81 -20.97 0.20
CA LEU A 86 17.69 -22.37 0.63
C LEU A 86 18.66 -23.31 -0.11
N ALA A 87 18.88 -23.09 -1.41
CA ALA A 87 19.70 -23.96 -2.24
C ALA A 87 21.21 -23.75 -2.04
N THR A 88 21.65 -22.50 -1.87
CA THR A 88 23.08 -22.14 -1.90
C THR A 88 23.53 -21.25 -0.75
N GLY A 89 22.63 -20.82 0.14
CA GLY A 89 22.94 -19.86 1.19
C GLY A 89 23.07 -18.42 0.69
N ALA A 90 22.62 -18.12 -0.53
CA ALA A 90 22.63 -16.75 -1.07
C ALA A 90 21.93 -15.76 -0.13
N ALA A 91 22.41 -14.52 -0.06
CA ALA A 91 21.83 -13.51 0.82
C ALA A 91 20.39 -13.14 0.40
N MET A 92 19.50 -13.00 1.40
CA MET A 92 18.16 -12.47 1.18
C MET A 92 18.21 -10.96 0.90
N PRO A 93 17.26 -10.41 0.12
CA PRO A 93 17.24 -8.99 -0.24
C PRO A 93 16.84 -8.08 0.93
N LEU A 94 16.25 -8.66 1.98
CA LEU A 94 15.83 -7.99 3.21
C LEU A 94 16.39 -8.73 4.41
N THR A 95 16.76 -7.98 5.44
CA THR A 95 17.03 -8.50 6.78
C THR A 95 15.73 -8.94 7.47
N ILE A 96 15.82 -9.80 8.48
CA ILE A 96 14.65 -10.22 9.25
C ILE A 96 13.98 -9.04 9.96
N GLU A 97 14.76 -8.03 10.36
CA GLU A 97 14.26 -6.81 10.96
C GLU A 97 13.39 -6.00 9.98
N GLU A 98 13.79 -5.92 8.71
CA GLU A 98 13.05 -5.24 7.64
C GLU A 98 11.78 -6.01 7.28
N GLU A 99 11.85 -7.34 7.14
CA GLU A 99 10.67 -8.17 6.85
C GLU A 99 9.58 -8.04 7.92
N LEU A 100 9.97 -7.98 9.21
CA LEU A 100 9.04 -7.91 10.33
C LEU A 100 8.56 -6.47 10.64
N HIS A 101 9.19 -5.45 10.04
CA HIS A 101 8.87 -4.06 10.31
C HIS A 101 7.42 -3.69 9.97
N PRO A 102 6.85 -4.05 8.79
CA PRO A 102 5.45 -3.77 8.45
C PRO A 102 4.47 -4.36 9.47
N LEU A 103 4.69 -5.60 9.91
CA LEU A 103 3.87 -6.25 10.93
C LEU A 103 3.93 -5.48 12.26
N ARG A 104 5.13 -5.07 12.68
CA ARG A 104 5.32 -4.25 13.89
C ARG A 104 4.54 -2.94 13.81
N MET A 105 4.56 -2.26 12.66
CA MET A 105 3.81 -1.02 12.46
C MET A 105 2.29 -1.25 12.50
N LEU A 106 1.80 -2.32 11.87
CA LEU A 106 0.39 -2.68 11.89
C LEU A 106 -0.10 -2.97 13.31
N LEU A 107 0.67 -3.71 14.11
CA LEU A 107 0.34 -4.00 15.50
C LEU A 107 0.27 -2.72 16.35
N ARG A 108 1.22 -1.79 16.18
CA ARG A 108 1.20 -0.48 16.84
C ARG A 108 -0.02 0.36 16.44
N ALA A 109 -0.34 0.41 15.14
CA ALA A 109 -1.52 1.11 14.64
C ALA A 109 -2.81 0.52 15.23
N LYS A 110 -2.94 -0.81 15.27
CA LYS A 110 -4.08 -1.51 15.87
C LYS A 110 -4.21 -1.23 17.37
N GLN A 111 -3.11 -1.24 18.11
CA GLN A 111 -3.11 -0.89 19.53
C GLN A 111 -3.56 0.55 19.75
N LYS A 112 -3.04 1.51 18.97
CA LYS A 112 -3.44 2.93 19.03
C LYS A 112 -4.93 3.13 18.74
N ILE A 113 -5.50 2.42 17.77
CA ILE A 113 -6.95 2.50 17.48
C ILE A 113 -7.78 1.96 18.66
N ARG A 114 -7.33 0.89 19.32
CA ARG A 114 -8.03 0.31 20.47
C ARG A 114 -8.02 1.21 21.70
N SER A 115 -6.99 2.04 21.87
CA SER A 115 -6.91 3.01 22.97
C SER A 115 -7.73 4.28 22.73
N LEU A 116 -8.25 4.50 21.52
CA LEU A 116 -9.10 5.65 21.24
C LEU A 116 -10.53 5.41 21.77
N PRO A 117 -11.21 6.46 22.27
CA PRO A 117 -12.63 6.37 22.63
C PRO A 117 -13.45 5.94 21.40
N ALA A 118 -14.52 5.19 21.63
CA ALA A 118 -15.45 4.83 20.56
C ALA A 118 -15.96 6.11 19.85
N PRO A 119 -15.98 6.14 18.51
CA PRO A 119 -16.51 7.29 17.79
C PRO A 119 -17.98 7.48 18.18
N LYS A 120 -18.36 8.73 18.48
CA LYS A 120 -19.78 9.08 18.66
C LYS A 120 -20.50 8.78 17.34
N SER A 121 -21.57 7.99 17.40
CA SER A 121 -22.40 7.65 16.25
C SER A 121 -22.77 8.92 15.48
N SER A 122 -22.32 9.04 14.24
CA SER A 122 -22.76 10.10 13.33
C SER A 122 -24.17 9.79 12.86
N ALA A 123 -25.07 10.77 12.98
CA ALA A 123 -26.45 10.69 12.54
C ALA A 123 -26.57 10.08 11.14
N ARG A 124 -27.53 9.16 11.00
CA ARG A 124 -27.87 8.45 9.76
C ARG A 124 -28.27 9.49 8.72
N LEU A 125 -27.45 9.69 7.68
CA LEU A 125 -27.87 10.45 6.50
C LEU A 125 -28.91 9.60 5.78
N GLU A 126 -30.18 9.96 5.92
CA GLU A 126 -31.24 9.35 5.12
C GLU A 126 -31.09 9.83 3.68
N LEU A 127 -30.77 8.91 2.78
CA LEU A 127 -30.80 9.17 1.34
C LEU A 127 -32.27 9.36 0.92
N PRO A 128 -32.59 10.38 0.10
CA PRO A 128 -33.93 10.53 -0.44
C PRO A 128 -34.26 9.31 -1.32
N LYS A 129 -35.46 8.77 -1.11
CA LYS A 129 -36.03 7.70 -1.93
C LYS A 129 -36.27 8.20 -3.38
N PRO A 130 -36.20 7.29 -4.37
CA PRO A 130 -36.34 7.63 -5.79
C PRO A 130 -37.68 8.26 -6.13
#